data_AF-A0A831UIK8-F1
#
_entry.id   AF-A0A831UIK8-F1
#
_cell.length_a   1.000
_cell.length_b   1.000
_cell.length_c   1.000
_cell.angle_alpha   90.00
_cell.angle_beta   90.00
_cell.angle_gamma   90.00
#
_symmetry.space_group_name_H-M   'P 1'
#
loop_
_entity.id
_entity.type
_entity.pdbx_description
1 polymer ?
#
loop_
_entity_poly.entity_id
_entity_poly.type
_entity_poly.pdbx_seq_one_letter_code
_entity_poly.pdbx_strand_id
1 'polypeptide(L)'
;MSTEEHAGALAAMDKLYEFEREPVSEDRLQPGRYFAGLFAGEHVAGTEFVIGAMFVGWGASAYDIFVGLALGNLMAVLTWTLMCAPIAVRTRLTLYWHLRKVAGPVATTIYNVLNAFLFCILAGCMITVSASAVRIPFGIPAQTA
;
A
#
# COMPACT_ATOMS: atom_id res chain seq x y z
N MET A 1 -1.37 28.97 -27.09
CA MET A 1 -1.28 28.83 -25.63
C MET A 1 -0.19 29.80 -25.17
N SER A 2 -0.51 30.75 -24.29
CA SER A 2 0.41 31.86 -23.97
C SER A 2 1.50 31.43 -22.97
N THR A 3 2.58 32.21 -22.90
CA THR A 3 3.73 31.96 -22.02
C THR A 3 3.35 32.05 -20.54
N GLU A 4 2.37 32.89 -20.19
CA GLU A 4 1.86 33.03 -18.80
C GLU A 4 1.08 31.80 -18.33
N GLU A 5 0.34 31.14 -19.22
CA GLU A 5 -0.42 29.92 -18.93
C GLU A 5 0.52 28.74 -18.60
N HIS A 6 1.65 28.63 -19.32
CA HIS A 6 2.69 27.65 -19.03
C HIS A 6 3.36 27.91 -17.68
N ALA A 7 3.63 29.17 -17.34
CA ALA A 7 4.24 29.54 -16.06
C ALA A 7 3.33 29.23 -14.88
N GLY A 8 2.02 29.46 -15.01
CA GLY A 8 1.03 29.08 -13.99
C GLY A 8 0.90 27.58 -13.81
N ALA A 9 0.89 26.81 -14.91
CA ALA A 9 0.83 25.35 -14.87
C ALA A 9 2.10 24.73 -14.26
N LEU A 10 3.29 25.26 -14.59
CA LEU A 10 4.56 24.84 -14.00
C LEU A 10 4.60 25.11 -12.49
N ALA A 11 4.18 26.31 -12.05
CA ALA A 11 4.12 26.64 -10.63
C ALA A 11 3.11 25.78 -9.86
N ALA A 12 2.02 25.35 -10.50
CA ALA A 12 1.07 24.41 -9.91
C ALA A 12 1.65 22.99 -9.80
N MET A 13 2.39 22.53 -10.81
CA MET A 13 3.10 21.24 -10.78
C MET A 13 4.23 21.22 -9.75
N ASP A 14 4.96 22.32 -9.57
CA ASP A 14 6.00 22.43 -8.54
C ASP A 14 5.42 22.35 -7.12
N LYS A 15 4.20 22.86 -6.89
CA LYS A 15 3.50 22.69 -5.60
C LYS A 15 3.10 21.24 -5.33
N LEU A 16 2.96 20.42 -6.37
CA LEU A 16 2.64 18.99 -6.28
C LEU A 16 3.89 18.10 -6.20
N TYR A 17 5.08 18.67 -6.34
CA TYR A 17 6.32 17.90 -6.32
C TYR A 17 6.69 17.49 -4.89
N GLU A 18 6.41 16.24 -4.55
CA GLU A 18 6.67 15.65 -3.22
C GLU A 18 7.94 14.77 -3.23
N PHE A 19 9.09 15.36 -3.57
CA PHE A 19 10.40 14.67 -3.49
C PHE A 19 10.48 13.34 -4.27
N GLU A 20 9.74 13.20 -5.37
CA GLU A 20 9.62 11.90 -6.06
C GLU A 20 10.97 11.31 -6.53
N ARG A 21 11.92 12.19 -6.89
CA ARG A 21 13.20 11.83 -7.50
C ARG A 21 14.41 12.16 -6.64
N GLU A 22 14.21 12.69 -5.44
CA GLU A 22 15.27 13.11 -4.54
C GLU A 22 14.97 12.70 -3.10
N PRO A 23 15.99 12.58 -2.24
CA PRO A 23 15.77 12.24 -0.84
C PRO A 23 14.93 13.32 -0.13
N VAL A 24 13.95 12.89 0.66
CA VAL A 24 13.20 13.81 1.53
C VAL A 24 14.18 14.51 2.48
N SER A 25 14.12 15.85 2.52
CA SER A 25 14.99 16.68 3.37
C SER A 25 14.64 16.53 4.85
N GLU A 26 15.60 16.81 5.73
CA GLU A 26 15.44 16.62 7.18
C GLU A 26 14.37 17.51 7.81
N ASP A 27 14.19 18.72 7.28
CA ASP A 27 13.19 19.70 7.70
C ASP A 27 11.76 19.31 7.30
N ARG A 28 11.59 18.29 6.44
CA ARG A 28 10.29 17.80 5.95
C ARG A 28 9.91 16.43 6.51
N LEU A 29 10.68 15.90 7.47
CA LEU A 29 10.37 14.65 8.15
C LEU A 29 9.12 14.80 9.04
N GLN A 30 8.24 13.81 8.96
CA GLN A 30 7.00 13.76 9.73
C GLN A 30 7.20 13.05 11.08
N PRO A 31 6.51 13.47 12.15
CA PRO A 31 6.60 12.80 13.44
C PRO A 31 6.03 11.37 13.37
N GLY A 32 6.61 10.47 14.19
CA GLY A 32 6.27 9.04 14.19
C GLY A 32 4.81 8.70 14.51
N ARG A 33 4.03 9.64 15.06
CA ARG A 33 2.58 9.45 15.24
C ARG A 33 1.84 9.28 13.91
N TYR A 34 2.27 9.97 12.85
CA TYR A 34 1.65 9.80 11.53
C TYR A 34 1.97 8.43 10.96
N PHE A 35 3.20 7.93 11.19
CA PHE A 35 3.56 6.56 10.86
C PHE A 35 2.69 5.55 11.61
N ALA A 36 2.50 5.70 12.92
CA ALA A 36 1.65 4.79 13.69
C ALA A 36 0.20 4.77 13.18
N GLY A 37 -0.35 5.93 12.82
CA GLY A 37 -1.70 6.04 12.24
C GLY A 37 -1.82 5.36 10.87
N LEU A 38 -0.89 5.65 9.95
CA LEU A 38 -0.82 5.01 8.63
C LEU A 38 -0.64 3.50 8.75
N PHE A 39 0.33 3.06 9.57
CA PHE A 39 0.63 1.65 9.78
C PHE A 39 -0.59 0.90 10.33
N ALA A 40 -1.24 1.42 11.36
CA ALA A 40 -2.43 0.80 11.92
C ALA A 40 -3.60 0.76 10.93
N GLY A 41 -3.80 1.82 10.14
CA GLY A 41 -4.88 1.89 9.15
C GLY A 41 -4.68 0.93 7.99
N GLU A 42 -3.46 0.77 7.49
CA GLU A 42 -3.17 -0.10 6.34
C GLU A 42 -3.12 -1.59 6.69
N HIS A 43 -2.72 -1.93 7.93
CA HIS A 43 -2.59 -3.34 8.34
C HIS A 43 -3.88 -3.92 8.91
N VAL A 44 -4.88 -3.10 9.26
CA VAL A 44 -6.22 -3.60 9.62
C VAL A 44 -7.02 -3.78 8.32
N ALA A 45 -6.81 -4.91 7.65
CA ALA A 45 -7.45 -5.22 6.38
C ALA A 45 -8.55 -6.29 6.53
N GLY A 46 -9.75 -5.99 6.02
CA GLY A 46 -10.89 -6.92 6.06
C GLY A 46 -10.64 -8.27 5.38
N THR A 47 -9.67 -8.33 4.47
CA THR A 47 -9.27 -9.55 3.75
C THR A 47 -8.73 -10.64 4.67
N GLU A 48 -8.10 -10.29 5.79
CA GLU A 48 -7.56 -11.28 6.73
C GLU A 48 -8.68 -12.12 7.38
N PHE A 49 -9.85 -11.52 7.61
CA PHE A 49 -11.02 -12.24 8.13
C PHE A 49 -11.55 -13.28 7.14
N VAL A 50 -11.56 -12.93 5.85
CA VAL A 50 -12.01 -13.86 4.79
C VAL A 50 -11.03 -15.03 4.66
N ILE A 51 -9.72 -14.75 4.67
CA ILE A 51 -8.68 -15.79 4.61
C ILE A 51 -8.75 -16.72 5.81
N GLY A 52 -8.92 -16.18 7.02
CA GLY A 52 -9.10 -17.00 8.23
C GLY A 52 -10.31 -17.94 8.13
N ALA A 53 -11.46 -17.41 7.70
CA ALA A 53 -12.66 -18.22 7.48
C ALA A 53 -12.46 -19.31 6.41
N MET A 54 -11.72 -19.00 5.33
CA MET A 54 -11.39 -20.00 4.30
C MET A 54 -10.52 -21.14 4.86
N PHE A 55 -9.51 -20.83 5.68
CA PHE A 55 -8.67 -21.88 6.30
C PHE A 55 -9.47 -22.78 7.23
N VAL A 56 -10.38 -22.23 8.04
CA VAL A 56 -11.31 -23.06 8.85
C VAL A 56 -12.16 -23.95 7.94
N GLY A 57 -12.70 -23.40 6.86
CA GLY A 57 -13.49 -24.16 5.88
C GLY A 57 -12.72 -25.30 5.20
N TRP A 58 -11.39 -25.21 5.14
CA TRP A 58 -10.50 -26.27 4.64
C TRP A 58 -9.95 -27.20 5.73
N GLY A 59 -10.44 -27.06 6.97
CA GLY A 59 -10.14 -27.98 8.07
C GLY A 59 -8.99 -27.55 8.98
N ALA A 60 -8.48 -26.31 8.86
CA ALA A 60 -7.55 -25.77 9.84
C ALA A 60 -8.26 -25.54 11.18
N SER A 61 -7.59 -25.90 12.28
CA SER A 61 -8.10 -25.59 13.61
C SER A 61 -7.92 -24.11 13.93
N ALA A 62 -8.68 -23.60 14.92
CA ALA A 62 -8.47 -22.24 15.42
C ALA A 62 -7.04 -22.03 15.93
N TYR A 63 -6.46 -23.06 16.56
CA TYR A 63 -5.08 -23.01 17.06
C TYR A 63 -4.07 -22.80 15.92
N ASP A 64 -4.22 -23.53 14.80
CA ASP A 64 -3.33 -23.40 13.64
C ASP A 64 -3.37 -21.98 13.06
N ILE A 65 -4.56 -21.38 13.02
CA ILE A 65 -4.75 -20.01 12.54
C ILE A 65 -4.08 -19.01 13.49
N PHE A 66 -4.29 -19.13 14.80
CA PHE A 66 -3.70 -18.22 15.77
C PHE A 66 -2.16 -18.28 15.77
N VAL A 67 -1.59 -19.49 15.79
CA VAL A 67 -0.13 -19.67 15.78
C VAL A 67 0.47 -19.26 14.45
N GLY A 68 -0.17 -19.64 13.33
CA GLY A 68 0.26 -19.24 11.99
C GLY A 68 0.24 -17.73 11.80
N LEU A 69 -0.82 -17.06 12.27
CA LEU A 69 -0.95 -15.61 12.21
C LEU A 69 0.11 -14.92 13.09
N ALA A 70 0.35 -15.42 14.31
CA ALA A 70 1.35 -14.86 15.20
C ALA A 70 2.77 -15.00 14.62
N LEU A 71 3.11 -16.17 14.10
CA LEU A 71 4.40 -16.44 13.49
C LEU A 71 4.59 -15.63 12.20
N GLY A 72 3.57 -15.59 11.34
CA GLY A 72 3.59 -14.82 10.10
C GLY A 72 3.78 -13.33 10.34
N ASN A 73 3.03 -12.75 11.29
CA ASN A 73 3.20 -11.34 11.67
C ASN A 73 4.58 -11.06 12.26
N LEU A 74 5.09 -11.95 13.12
CA LEU A 74 6.45 -11.81 13.65
C LEU A 74 7.48 -11.78 12.54
N MET A 75 7.40 -12.71 11.59
CA MET A 75 8.31 -12.76 10.44
C MET A 75 8.19 -11.53 9.53
N ALA A 76 6.97 -11.02 9.32
CA ALA A 76 6.72 -9.80 8.56
C ALA A 76 7.37 -8.58 9.24
N VAL A 77 7.16 -8.43 10.55
CA VAL A 77 7.76 -7.34 11.35
C VAL A 77 9.28 -7.45 11.36
N LEU A 78 9.84 -8.66 11.52
CA LEU A 78 11.30 -8.86 11.49
C LEU A 78 11.89 -8.50 10.12
N THR A 79 11.27 -8.95 9.03
CA THR A 79 11.72 -8.62 7.67
C THR A 79 11.68 -7.12 7.42
N TRP A 80 10.58 -6.47 7.81
CA TRP A 80 10.43 -5.03 7.68
C TRP A 80 11.47 -4.27 8.53
N THR A 81 11.66 -4.67 9.79
CA THR A 81 12.56 -4.00 10.74
C THR A 81 14.03 -4.16 10.34
N LEU A 82 14.43 -5.34 9.88
CA LEU A 82 15.83 -5.66 9.59
C LEU A 82 16.24 -5.29 8.17
N MET A 83 15.30 -5.28 7.21
CA MET A 83 15.61 -5.02 5.80
C MET A 83 14.98 -3.72 5.30
N CYS A 84 13.65 -3.61 5.33
CA CYS A 84 12.94 -2.51 4.68
C CYS A 84 13.20 -1.16 5.36
N ALA A 85 13.06 -1.09 6.68
CA ALA A 85 13.20 0.15 7.44
C ALA A 85 14.61 0.76 7.30
N PRO A 86 15.73 0.01 7.49
CA PRO A 86 17.07 0.56 7.30
C PRO A 86 17.34 1.10 5.91
N ILE A 87 16.82 0.44 4.86
CA ILE A 87 16.96 0.91 3.47
C ILE A 87 16.15 2.20 3.26
N ALA A 88 14.90 2.23 3.73
CA ALA A 88 14.01 3.37 3.56
C ALA A 88 14.54 4.63 4.28
N VAL A 89 14.98 4.52 5.54
CA VAL A 89 15.46 5.70 6.29
C VAL A 89 16.81 6.22 5.80
N ARG A 90 17.66 5.37 5.21
CA ARG A 90 18.95 5.80 4.66
C ARG A 90 18.81 6.45 3.29
N THR A 91 17.94 5.91 2.44
CA THR A 91 17.79 6.40 1.06
C THR A 91 16.81 7.56 0.97
N ARG A 92 15.71 7.51 1.73
CA ARG A 92 14.60 8.50 1.71
C ARG A 92 14.04 8.74 0.31
N LEU A 93 14.12 7.73 -0.56
CA LEU A 93 13.58 7.75 -1.91
C LEU A 93 12.27 6.96 -1.97
N THR A 94 11.45 7.27 -2.98
CA THR A 94 10.31 6.44 -3.34
C THR A 94 10.79 5.04 -3.76
N LEU A 95 9.96 4.01 -3.51
CA LEU A 95 10.27 2.63 -3.90
C LEU A 95 10.58 2.52 -5.40
N TYR A 96 9.79 3.20 -6.23
CA TYR A 96 9.93 3.21 -7.69
C TYR A 96 11.26 3.80 -8.13
N TRP A 97 11.66 4.93 -7.54
CA TRP A 97 12.92 5.58 -7.89
C TRP A 97 14.13 4.81 -7.35
N HIS A 98 14.02 4.23 -6.15
CA HIS A 98 15.05 3.35 -5.61
C HIS A 98 15.25 2.11 -6.49
N LEU A 99 14.16 1.46 -6.90
CA LEU A 99 14.20 0.31 -7.81
C LEU A 99 14.84 0.70 -9.15
N ARG A 100 14.49 1.87 -9.71
CA ARG A 100 15.10 2.37 -10.94
C ARG A 100 16.59 2.57 -10.81
N LYS A 101 17.07 3.06 -9.67
CA LYS A 101 18.49 3.28 -9.41
C LYS A 101 19.28 1.96 -9.31
N VAL A 102 18.67 0.91 -8.77
CA VAL A 102 19.34 -0.38 -8.54
C VAL A 102 19.19 -1.35 -9.72
N ALA A 103 17.98 -1.49 -10.28
CA ALA A 103 17.64 -2.48 -11.30
C ALA A 103 17.50 -1.88 -12.72
N GLY A 104 17.58 -0.57 -12.85
CA GLY A 104 17.49 0.12 -14.14
C GLY A 104 16.05 0.35 -14.63
N PRO A 105 15.91 1.06 -15.77
CA PRO A 105 14.62 1.54 -16.27
C PRO A 105 13.70 0.42 -16.75
N VAL A 106 14.23 -0.62 -17.41
CA VAL A 106 13.42 -1.71 -17.96
C VAL A 106 12.75 -2.53 -16.86
N ALA A 107 13.52 -2.93 -15.84
CA ALA A 107 12.98 -3.66 -14.69
C ALA A 107 11.92 -2.85 -13.94
N THR A 108 12.14 -1.54 -13.80
CA THR A 108 11.16 -0.64 -13.17
C THR A 108 9.86 -0.55 -13.96
N THR A 109 9.93 -0.46 -15.29
CA THR A 109 8.72 -0.44 -16.13
C THR A 109 7.93 -1.73 -15.98
N ILE A 110 8.59 -2.89 -15.98
CA ILE A 110 7.92 -4.19 -15.77
C ILE A 110 7.24 -4.20 -14.39
N TYR A 111 7.98 -3.82 -13.34
CA TYR A 111 7.46 -3.72 -11.98
C TYR A 111 6.23 -2.82 -11.89
N ASN A 112 6.28 -1.63 -12.51
CA ASN A 112 5.17 -0.68 -12.49
C ASN A 112 3.92 -1.23 -13.19
N VAL A 113 4.08 -1.92 -14.32
CA VAL A 113 2.95 -2.53 -15.05
C VAL A 113 2.31 -3.64 -14.21
N LEU A 114 3.12 -4.51 -13.61
CA LEU A 114 2.62 -5.57 -12.73
C LEU A 114 1.92 -4.99 -11.50
N ASN A 115 2.50 -3.96 -10.88
CA ASN A 115 1.86 -3.26 -9.76
C ASN A 115 0.55 -2.61 -10.16
N ALA A 116 0.48 -1.97 -11.33
CA ALA A 116 -0.76 -1.35 -11.81
C ALA A 116 -1.87 -2.40 -11.96
N PHE A 117 -1.55 -3.56 -12.53
CA PHE A 117 -2.49 -4.67 -12.65
C PHE A 117 -2.93 -5.21 -11.27
N LEU A 118 -1.98 -5.42 -10.36
CA LEU A 118 -2.24 -5.84 -8.99
C LEU A 118 -3.17 -4.87 -8.26
N PHE A 119 -2.88 -3.56 -8.33
CA PHE A 119 -3.69 -2.53 -7.68
C PHE A 119 -5.09 -2.41 -8.29
N CYS A 120 -5.26 -2.60 -9.59
CA CYS A 120 -6.58 -2.66 -10.21
C CYS A 120 -7.45 -3.79 -9.62
N ILE A 121 -6.87 -5.00 -9.49
CA ILE A 121 -7.58 -6.13 -8.89
C ILE A 121 -7.89 -5.84 -7.41
N LEU A 122 -6.88 -5.39 -6.65
CA LEU A 122 -7.03 -5.07 -5.24
C LEU A 122 -8.14 -4.03 -5.02
N ALA A 123 -8.16 -2.97 -5.82
CA ALA A 123 -9.19 -1.93 -5.77
C ALA A 123 -10.59 -2.52 -6.03
N GLY A 124 -10.76 -3.37 -7.04
CA GLY A 124 -12.03 -4.04 -7.33
C GLY A 124 -12.52 -4.91 -6.16
N CYS A 125 -11.60 -5.68 -5.56
CA CYS A 125 -11.90 -6.48 -4.36
C CYS A 125 -12.32 -5.58 -3.18
N MET A 126 -11.59 -4.50 -2.90
CA MET A 126 -11.88 -3.60 -1.79
C MET A 126 -13.19 -2.83 -1.96
N ILE A 127 -13.53 -2.43 -3.18
CA ILE A 127 -14.84 -1.82 -3.49
C ILE A 127 -15.96 -2.83 -3.21
N THR A 128 -15.79 -4.09 -3.61
CA THR A 128 -16.80 -5.14 -3.38
C THR A 128 -17.00 -5.45 -1.89
N VAL A 129 -15.92 -5.53 -1.12
CA VAL A 129 -15.98 -5.70 0.34
C VAL A 129 -16.67 -4.50 0.99
N SER A 130 -16.32 -3.28 0.60
CA SER A 130 -16.93 -2.05 1.11
C SER A 130 -18.42 -1.97 0.79
N ALA A 131 -18.80 -2.32 -0.45
CA ALA A 131 -20.21 -2.39 -0.85
C ALA A 131 -20.98 -3.44 -0.03
N SER A 132 -20.37 -4.59 0.25
CA SER A 132 -20.98 -5.63 1.08
C SER A 132 -21.17 -5.19 2.53
N ALA A 133 -20.20 -4.47 3.09
CA ALA A 133 -20.26 -3.93 4.45
C ALA A 133 -21.41 -2.94 4.64
N VAL A 134 -21.84 -2.25 3.58
CA VAL A 134 -23.03 -1.38 3.61
C VAL A 134 -24.29 -2.16 3.25
N ARG A 135 -24.29 -2.95 2.16
CA ARG A 135 -25.53 -3.54 1.66
C ARG A 135 -26.16 -4.52 2.66
N ILE A 136 -25.34 -5.34 3.33
CA ILE A 136 -25.82 -6.45 4.16
C ILE A 136 -26.56 -5.93 5.40
N PRO A 137 -25.98 -5.00 6.21
CA PRO A 137 -26.68 -4.46 7.37
C PRO A 137 -27.96 -3.68 7.02
N PHE A 138 -28.00 -3.03 5.85
CA PHE A 138 -29.15 -2.23 5.40
C PHE A 138 -30.13 -3.00 4.52
N GLY A 139 -29.92 -4.31 4.31
CA GLY A 139 -30.81 -5.14 3.49
C GLY A 139 -30.90 -4.72 2.02
N ILE A 140 -29.89 -4.02 1.49
CA ILE A 140 -29.86 -3.58 0.10
C ILE A 140 -29.51 -4.79 -0.79
N PRO A 141 -30.33 -5.10 -1.81
CA PRO A 141 -30.08 -6.26 -2.67
C PRO A 141 -28.79 -6.11 -3.48
N ALA A 142 -28.22 -7.24 -3.85
CA ALA A 142 -27.07 -7.28 -4.74
C ALA A 142 -27.45 -6.74 -6.12
N GLN A 143 -26.72 -5.76 -6.64
CA GLN A 143 -26.79 -5.39 -8.06
C GLN A 143 -25.90 -6.35 -8.86
N THR A 144 -26.36 -7.59 -8.97
CA THR A 144 -25.82 -8.55 -9.95
C THR A 144 -26.60 -8.34 -11.24
N ALA A 145 -25.90 -7.94 -12.30
CA ALA A 145 -26.43 -8.04 -13.66
C ALA A 145 -26.76 -9.50 -14.00
#